data_AF-A0A8H3D8Q3-F1
#
_entry.id   AF-A0A8H3D8Q3-F1
#
_cell.length_a   1.000
_cell.length_b   1.000
_cell.length_c   1.000
_cell.angle_alpha   90.00
_cell.angle_beta   90.00
_cell.angle_gamma   90.00
#
_symmetry.space_group_name_H-M   'P 1'
#
loop_
_entity.id
_entity.type
_entity.pdbx_description
1 polymer ?
#
loop_
_entity_poly.entity_id
_entity_poly.type
_entity_poly.pdbx_seq_one_letter_code
_entity_poly.pdbx_strand_id
1 'polypeptide(L)'
;MYIYLGVAILSLVASAKAVASCPEDLPLSCSKDSLNADSCCVFSPGLLEVSQIWSKKRQQWVIDEIRVLSCDALSSYSNCGPTYSPSKIHGLVEGYARHIEPLTSVSRKLGWGGLALESGDDDVAVMWARMWEQTGSCISTFQDKCFDKNMPPGEEEAWNYPGPALFVQMMHALQRKLMRYDLPGLDAASTNQPHRTSQYSLGYVLQPQKWYYLHFYGSPHLGNFVEDSTMTKNAEKQQKHIKKLSFFAQRERQRTDHAKWIEHDEL
;
A
#
# COMPACT_ATOMS: atom_id res chain seq x y z
N MET A 1 -51.99 16.96 16.30
CA MET A 1 -50.83 16.91 17.20
C MET A 1 -49.99 15.71 16.77
N TYR A 2 -48.95 15.93 15.96
CA TYR A 2 -48.09 14.85 15.43
C TYR A 2 -46.79 14.83 16.22
N ILE A 3 -46.52 13.73 16.92
CA ILE A 3 -45.28 13.50 17.66
C ILE A 3 -44.31 12.84 16.69
N TYR A 4 -43.28 13.57 16.27
CA TYR A 4 -42.13 13.01 15.58
C TYR A 4 -41.26 12.28 16.62
N LEU A 5 -41.32 10.95 16.66
CA LEU A 5 -40.25 10.14 17.24
C LEU A 5 -39.07 10.16 16.26
N GLY A 6 -38.07 11.00 16.54
CA GLY A 6 -36.77 10.92 15.91
C GLY A 6 -36.05 9.67 16.39
N VAL A 7 -35.99 8.64 15.55
CA VAL A 7 -35.10 7.50 15.77
C VAL A 7 -33.69 7.96 15.43
N ALA A 8 -32.91 8.29 16.46
CA ALA A 8 -31.47 8.47 16.33
C ALA A 8 -30.85 7.08 16.09
N ILE A 9 -30.53 6.77 14.82
CA ILE A 9 -29.73 5.60 14.47
C ILE A 9 -28.29 5.92 14.89
N LEU A 10 -27.92 5.56 16.11
CA LEU A 10 -26.52 5.42 16.49
C LEU A 10 -25.94 4.26 15.68
N SER A 11 -25.26 4.58 14.59
CA SER A 11 -24.38 3.65 13.89
C SER A 11 -23.20 3.31 14.81
N LEU A 12 -23.33 2.22 15.58
CA LEU A 12 -22.19 1.57 16.20
C LEU A 12 -21.34 0.98 15.07
N VAL A 13 -20.29 1.70 14.68
CA VAL A 13 -19.18 1.09 13.96
C VAL A 13 -18.45 0.25 15.01
N ALA A 14 -18.78 -1.05 15.09
CA ALA A 14 -17.93 -1.99 15.79
C ALA A 14 -16.51 -1.78 15.23
N SER A 15 -15.56 -1.49 16.09
CA SER A 15 -14.15 -1.37 15.72
C SER A 15 -13.44 -2.52 16.40
N ALA A 16 -12.50 -3.15 15.69
CA ALA A 16 -11.79 -4.30 16.21
C ALA A 16 -11.03 -3.78 17.42
N LYS A 17 -11.27 -4.35 18.60
CA LYS A 17 -10.50 -3.96 19.77
C LYS A 17 -9.10 -4.56 19.59
N ALA A 18 -8.12 -3.70 19.37
CA ALA A 18 -6.73 -4.10 19.47
C ALA A 18 -6.49 -4.62 20.90
N VAL A 19 -5.83 -5.77 21.04
CA VAL A 19 -5.48 -6.39 22.33
C VAL A 19 -4.54 -5.47 23.12
N ALA A 20 -3.66 -4.78 22.39
CA ALA A 20 -2.64 -3.93 22.97
C ALA A 20 -3.23 -2.57 23.32
N SER A 21 -3.17 -2.20 24.61
CA SER A 21 -3.31 -0.82 25.03
C SER A 21 -2.08 -0.05 24.57
N CYS A 22 -2.11 0.40 23.31
CA CYS A 22 -1.04 1.22 22.78
C CYS A 22 -0.95 2.56 23.51
N PRO A 23 0.25 3.13 23.68
CA PRO A 23 0.40 4.44 24.28
C PRO A 23 -0.34 5.49 23.45
N GLU A 24 -0.80 6.57 24.09
CA GLU A 24 -1.43 7.70 23.38
C GLU A 24 -0.47 8.33 22.37
N ASP A 25 0.80 8.48 22.77
CA ASP A 25 1.89 8.91 21.90
C ASP A 25 2.56 7.70 21.25
N LEU A 26 2.07 7.33 20.06
CA LEU A 26 2.65 6.26 19.26
C LEU A 26 4.01 6.70 18.71
N PRO A 27 5.10 5.93 18.88
CA PRO A 27 6.40 6.31 18.36
C PRO A 27 6.47 6.13 16.84
N LEU A 28 7.39 6.87 16.22
CA LEU A 28 7.67 6.78 14.79
C LEU A 28 8.46 5.51 14.48
N SER A 29 8.11 4.77 13.43
CA SER A 29 8.91 3.65 12.92
C SER A 29 10.37 4.07 12.66
N CYS A 30 11.33 3.16 12.87
CA CYS A 30 12.77 3.41 12.70
C CYS A 30 13.39 4.50 13.60
N SER A 31 12.63 5.03 14.56
CA SER A 31 13.16 5.92 15.58
C SER A 31 13.77 5.13 16.75
N LYS A 32 14.57 5.80 17.59
CA LYS A 32 15.08 5.20 18.82
C LYS A 32 13.97 4.72 19.74
N ASP A 33 12.85 5.44 19.78
CA ASP A 33 11.71 5.14 20.64
C ASP A 33 10.95 3.89 20.16
N SER A 34 11.10 3.50 18.89
CA SER A 34 10.49 2.27 18.34
C SER A 34 11.19 0.98 18.75
N LEU A 35 12.46 1.02 19.20
CA LEU A 35 13.28 -0.18 19.43
C LEU A 35 12.70 -1.13 20.49
N ASN A 36 12.04 -0.58 21.50
CA ASN A 36 11.47 -1.34 22.62
C ASN A 36 9.94 -1.30 22.65
N ALA A 37 9.32 -0.73 21.62
CA ALA A 37 7.88 -0.60 21.56
C ALA A 37 7.23 -1.92 21.11
N ASP A 38 5.99 -2.15 21.53
CA ASP A 38 5.23 -3.31 21.10
C ASP A 38 5.02 -3.29 19.58
N SER A 39 5.36 -4.40 18.93
CA SER A 39 5.13 -4.66 17.51
C SER A 39 3.68 -4.46 17.04
N CYS A 40 2.71 -4.54 17.94
CA CYS A 40 1.30 -4.26 17.68
C CYS A 40 0.97 -2.76 17.68
N CYS A 41 1.81 -1.95 18.31
CA CYS A 41 1.62 -0.51 18.44
C CYS A 41 2.54 0.29 17.52
N VAL A 42 3.54 -0.34 16.90
CA VAL A 42 4.51 0.31 16.03
C VAL A 42 4.77 -0.54 14.81
N PHE A 43 4.75 0.11 13.64
CA PHE A 43 5.17 -0.53 12.41
C PHE A 43 6.65 -0.93 12.46
N SER A 44 6.88 -2.22 12.24
CA SER A 44 8.17 -2.91 12.21
C SER A 44 8.10 -3.97 11.09
N PRO A 45 9.21 -4.34 10.40
CA PRO A 45 10.63 -4.09 10.71
C PRO A 45 11.24 -2.76 10.24
N GLY A 46 10.51 -1.90 9.53
CA GLY A 46 11.10 -0.63 9.11
C GLY A 46 10.14 0.38 8.52
N LEU A 47 10.28 0.65 7.21
CA LEU A 47 9.56 1.70 6.49
C LEU A 47 8.83 1.14 5.27
N LEU A 48 7.89 1.90 4.69
CA LEU A 48 7.25 1.53 3.42
C LEU A 48 7.86 2.30 2.26
N GLU A 49 8.29 1.58 1.24
CA GLU A 49 8.53 2.14 -0.10
C GLU A 49 7.24 2.02 -0.90
N VAL A 50 6.80 3.14 -1.51
CA VAL A 50 5.59 3.19 -2.33
C VAL A 50 5.96 3.75 -3.68
N SER A 51 5.73 3.00 -4.76
CA SER A 51 5.91 3.49 -6.12
C SER A 51 4.56 3.83 -6.75
N GLN A 52 4.52 4.91 -7.52
CA GLN A 52 3.34 5.31 -8.28
C GLN A 52 3.66 5.45 -9.76
N ILE A 53 2.72 5.02 -10.61
CA ILE A 53 2.76 5.23 -12.07
C ILE A 53 1.63 6.16 -12.51
N TRP A 54 1.87 6.96 -13.54
CA TRP A 54 0.81 7.78 -14.14
C TRP A 54 -0.08 6.95 -15.07
N SER A 55 -1.33 6.73 -14.68
CA SER A 55 -2.31 6.05 -15.52
C SER A 55 -2.97 7.03 -16.50
N LYS A 56 -2.55 6.99 -17.77
CA LYS A 56 -3.16 7.83 -18.83
C LYS A 56 -4.66 7.57 -19.00
N LYS A 57 -5.11 6.32 -18.82
CA LYS A 57 -6.54 5.97 -18.94
C LYS A 57 -7.38 6.62 -17.85
N ARG A 58 -6.82 6.74 -16.64
CA ARG A 58 -7.51 7.27 -15.45
C ARG A 58 -7.21 8.74 -15.19
N GLN A 59 -6.22 9.31 -15.87
CA GLN A 59 -5.70 10.67 -15.62
C GLN A 59 -5.34 10.90 -14.15
N GLN A 60 -4.75 9.88 -13.51
CA GLN A 60 -4.32 9.95 -12.11
C GLN A 60 -3.08 9.09 -11.88
N TRP A 61 -2.31 9.43 -10.84
CA TRP A 61 -1.29 8.54 -10.28
C TRP A 61 -1.95 7.36 -9.61
N VAL A 62 -1.41 6.16 -9.79
CA VAL A 62 -1.86 4.93 -9.13
C VAL A 62 -0.66 4.25 -8.48
N ILE A 63 -0.84 3.71 -7.28
CA ILE A 63 0.17 2.87 -6.64
C ILE A 63 0.39 1.64 -7.52
N ASP A 64 1.64 1.45 -7.93
CA ASP A 64 2.11 0.36 -8.76
C ASP A 64 2.62 -0.78 -7.88
N GLU A 65 3.58 -0.45 -7.01
CA GLU A 65 4.16 -1.35 -6.03
C GLU A 65 4.23 -0.72 -4.64
N ILE A 66 4.25 -1.57 -3.62
CA ILE A 66 4.50 -1.20 -2.24
C ILE A 66 5.39 -2.28 -1.62
N ARG A 67 6.35 -1.90 -0.79
CA ARG A 67 7.31 -2.82 -0.16
C ARG A 67 7.58 -2.43 1.28
N VAL A 68 7.73 -3.43 2.13
CA VAL A 68 8.25 -3.25 3.48
C VAL A 68 9.77 -3.35 3.39
N LEU A 69 10.47 -2.31 3.85
CA LEU A 69 11.93 -2.27 3.88
C LEU A 69 12.45 -2.20 5.31
N SER A 70 13.71 -2.58 5.50
CA SER A 70 14.47 -2.29 6.72
C SER A 70 14.66 -0.78 6.90
N CYS A 71 15.00 -0.36 8.12
CA CYS A 71 15.20 1.07 8.42
C CYS A 71 16.35 1.74 7.66
N ASP A 72 17.34 0.96 7.20
CA ASP A 72 18.40 1.42 6.31
C ASP A 72 18.05 1.26 4.82
N ALA A 73 16.88 0.69 4.51
CA ALA A 73 16.37 0.35 3.19
C ALA A 73 17.30 -0.51 2.33
N LEU A 74 18.19 -1.28 2.97
CA LEU A 74 19.06 -2.23 2.28
C LEU A 74 18.41 -3.59 2.09
N SER A 75 17.37 -3.90 2.85
CA SER A 75 16.64 -5.17 2.78
C SER A 75 15.15 -4.92 2.60
N SER A 76 14.51 -5.75 1.77
CA SER A 76 13.06 -5.80 1.61
C SER A 76 12.51 -7.08 2.23
N TYR A 77 11.28 -7.00 2.72
CA TYR A 77 10.57 -8.11 3.33
C TYR A 77 9.31 -8.45 2.54
N SER A 78 9.09 -9.74 2.32
CA SER A 78 7.88 -10.31 1.71
C SER A 78 7.57 -11.67 2.35
N ASN A 79 6.32 -12.12 2.25
CA ASN A 79 5.89 -13.46 2.69
C ASN A 79 6.15 -13.74 4.18
N CYS A 80 5.99 -12.74 5.04
CA CYS A 80 6.31 -12.85 6.48
C CYS A 80 5.19 -13.49 7.32
N GLY A 81 4.08 -13.85 6.70
CA GLY A 81 2.86 -14.28 7.40
C GLY A 81 1.98 -15.18 6.54
N PRO A 82 0.73 -15.43 6.95
CA PRO A 82 -0.16 -16.34 6.24
C PRO A 82 -0.48 -15.83 4.84
N THR A 83 -0.55 -16.77 3.90
CA THR A 83 -1.07 -16.55 2.55
C THR A 83 -2.54 -16.91 2.50
N TYR A 84 -3.31 -16.20 1.68
CA TYR A 84 -4.75 -16.41 1.54
C TYR A 84 -5.10 -16.62 0.07
N SER A 85 -5.99 -17.57 -0.20
CA SER A 85 -6.58 -17.69 -1.52
C SER A 85 -7.42 -16.43 -1.86
N PRO A 86 -7.63 -16.12 -3.14
CA PRO A 86 -8.49 -14.99 -3.54
C PRO A 86 -9.88 -15.03 -2.88
N SER A 87 -10.53 -16.20 -2.86
CA SER A 87 -11.83 -16.36 -2.20
C SER A 87 -11.78 -16.09 -0.70
N LYS A 88 -10.71 -16.50 -0.04
CA LYS A 88 -10.54 -16.31 1.41
C LYS A 88 -10.31 -14.85 1.75
N ILE A 89 -9.37 -14.19 1.08
CA ILE A 89 -9.07 -12.78 1.35
C ILE A 89 -10.27 -11.89 1.02
N HIS A 90 -11.00 -12.19 -0.05
CA HIS A 90 -12.25 -11.50 -0.37
C HIS A 90 -13.25 -11.60 0.78
N GLY A 91 -13.47 -12.81 1.32
CA GLY A 91 -14.35 -13.04 2.46
C GLY A 91 -13.91 -12.31 3.73
N LEU A 92 -12.60 -12.24 4.01
CA LEU A 92 -12.05 -11.50 5.15
C LEU A 92 -12.25 -9.98 4.99
N VAL A 93 -11.87 -9.44 3.83
CA VAL A 93 -11.91 -8.00 3.56
C VAL A 93 -13.34 -7.47 3.51
N GLU A 94 -14.21 -8.09 2.72
CA GLU A 94 -15.62 -7.68 2.64
C GLU A 94 -16.39 -8.04 3.92
N GLY A 95 -15.99 -9.11 4.60
CA GLY A 95 -16.54 -9.51 5.89
C GLY A 95 -16.28 -8.50 7.01
N TYR A 96 -15.12 -7.86 7.00
CA TYR A 96 -14.74 -6.81 7.96
C TYR A 96 -15.43 -5.48 7.66
N ALA A 97 -15.74 -5.23 6.39
CA ALA A 97 -16.24 -3.96 5.87
C ALA A 97 -17.73 -3.97 5.51
N ARG A 98 -18.53 -4.93 6.00
CA ARG A 98 -19.92 -5.17 5.57
C ARG A 98 -20.87 -3.96 5.66
N HIS A 99 -20.53 -2.96 6.46
CA HIS A 99 -21.36 -1.77 6.69
C HIS A 99 -20.89 -0.51 5.94
N ILE A 100 -19.88 -0.64 5.06
CA ILE A 100 -19.37 0.45 4.24
C ILE A 100 -19.48 0.10 2.75
N GLU A 101 -19.11 1.04 1.86
CA GLU A 101 -18.99 0.76 0.43
C GLU A 101 -18.10 -0.47 0.21
N PRO A 102 -18.49 -1.45 -0.65
CA PRO A 102 -17.67 -2.62 -0.94
C PRO A 102 -16.25 -2.21 -1.29
N LEU A 103 -15.28 -2.78 -0.59
CA LEU A 103 -13.88 -2.42 -0.75
C LEU A 103 -13.36 -2.80 -2.15
N THR A 104 -14.00 -3.76 -2.83
CA THR A 104 -13.73 -4.06 -4.24
C THR A 104 -14.04 -2.87 -5.15
N SER A 105 -15.18 -2.21 -4.97
CA SER A 105 -15.57 -1.00 -5.72
C SER A 105 -14.53 0.11 -5.53
N VAL A 106 -14.13 0.34 -4.28
CA VAL A 106 -13.13 1.37 -3.95
C VAL A 106 -11.78 1.04 -4.60
N SER A 107 -11.34 -0.22 -4.54
CA SER A 107 -10.08 -0.66 -5.16
C SER A 107 -10.08 -0.46 -6.67
N ARG A 108 -11.18 -0.73 -7.37
CA ARG A 108 -11.31 -0.49 -8.81
C ARG A 108 -11.26 0.98 -9.19
N LYS A 109 -11.94 1.83 -8.42
CA LYS A 109 -11.92 3.29 -8.63
C LYS A 109 -10.49 3.84 -8.48
N LEU A 110 -9.77 3.36 -7.48
CA LEU A 110 -8.41 3.79 -7.19
C LEU A 110 -7.35 3.16 -8.09
N GLY A 111 -7.56 1.94 -8.59
CA GLY A 111 -6.81 1.33 -9.67
C GLY A 111 -5.40 0.84 -9.31
N TRP A 112 -5.17 0.41 -8.07
CA TRP A 112 -3.84 -0.07 -7.64
C TRP A 112 -3.39 -1.31 -8.39
N GLY A 113 -2.07 -1.50 -8.47
CA GLY A 113 -1.46 -2.70 -9.06
C GLY A 113 -1.88 -2.93 -10.52
N GLY A 114 -2.30 -1.87 -11.22
CA GLY A 114 -2.77 -1.93 -12.59
C GLY A 114 -4.22 -2.39 -12.78
N LEU A 115 -5.03 -2.49 -11.71
CA LEU A 115 -6.44 -2.87 -11.84
C LEU A 115 -7.18 -2.01 -12.87
N ALA A 116 -8.00 -2.66 -13.70
CA ALA A 116 -8.89 -1.98 -14.64
C ALA A 116 -10.19 -1.53 -13.93
N LEU A 117 -10.91 -0.57 -14.53
CA LEU A 117 -12.21 -0.14 -14.00
C LEU A 117 -13.25 -1.27 -14.11
N GLU A 118 -13.14 -2.07 -15.16
CA GLU A 118 -14.06 -3.18 -15.48
C GLU A 118 -13.63 -4.52 -14.84
N SER A 119 -12.62 -4.53 -13.96
CA SER A 119 -12.17 -5.75 -13.29
C SER A 119 -13.30 -6.37 -12.46
N GLY A 120 -13.39 -7.70 -12.43
CA GLY A 120 -14.33 -8.40 -11.56
C GLY A 120 -13.90 -8.32 -10.08
N ASP A 121 -14.80 -8.71 -9.17
CA ASP A 121 -14.43 -8.85 -7.75
C ASP A 121 -13.34 -9.91 -7.55
N ASP A 122 -13.34 -10.97 -8.36
CA ASP A 122 -12.30 -12.02 -8.34
C ASP A 122 -10.93 -11.48 -8.74
N ASP A 123 -10.84 -10.62 -9.76
CA ASP A 123 -9.58 -9.98 -10.17
C ASP A 123 -9.03 -9.08 -9.06
N VAL A 124 -9.93 -8.35 -8.38
CA VAL A 124 -9.57 -7.51 -7.23
C VAL A 124 -9.07 -8.39 -6.09
N ALA A 125 -9.73 -9.51 -5.81
CA ALA A 125 -9.32 -10.44 -4.76
C ALA A 125 -7.96 -11.10 -5.05
N VAL A 126 -7.67 -11.44 -6.30
CA VAL A 126 -6.35 -11.93 -6.74
C VAL A 126 -5.26 -10.88 -6.47
N MET A 127 -5.54 -9.62 -6.80
CA MET A 127 -4.61 -8.52 -6.53
C MET A 127 -4.42 -8.30 -5.02
N TRP A 128 -5.48 -8.33 -4.22
CA TRP A 128 -5.37 -8.24 -2.76
C TRP A 128 -4.53 -9.37 -2.18
N ALA A 129 -4.77 -10.62 -2.61
CA ALA A 129 -4.01 -11.78 -2.14
C ALA A 129 -2.51 -11.60 -2.40
N ARG A 130 -2.15 -11.21 -3.63
CA ARG A 130 -0.76 -10.95 -4.02
C ARG A 130 -0.11 -9.83 -3.20
N MET A 131 -0.78 -8.69 -3.06
CA MET A 131 -0.23 -7.54 -2.33
C MET A 131 -0.15 -7.78 -0.82
N TRP A 132 -1.10 -8.54 -0.27
CA TRP A 132 -1.03 -9.00 1.11
C TRP A 132 0.20 -9.89 1.32
N GLU A 133 0.37 -10.91 0.48
CA GLU A 133 1.51 -11.84 0.57
C GLU A 133 2.85 -11.08 0.46
N GLN A 134 2.99 -10.22 -0.55
CA GLN A 134 4.22 -9.46 -0.81
C GLN A 134 4.52 -8.37 0.21
N THR A 135 3.51 -7.82 0.90
CA THR A 135 3.70 -6.61 1.73
C THR A 135 2.90 -6.66 3.03
N GLY A 136 1.59 -6.84 2.94
CA GLY A 136 0.69 -6.77 4.10
C GLY A 136 1.06 -7.75 5.22
N SER A 137 1.49 -8.96 4.86
CA SER A 137 1.93 -10.02 5.75
C SER A 137 3.16 -9.65 6.60
N CYS A 138 3.95 -8.68 6.13
CA CYS A 138 5.17 -8.18 6.80
C CYS A 138 4.93 -6.95 7.67
N ILE A 139 3.70 -6.45 7.77
CA ILE A 139 3.37 -5.32 8.64
C ILE A 139 3.01 -5.85 10.02
N SER A 140 3.90 -5.63 10.99
CA SER A 140 3.78 -6.16 12.36
C SER A 140 2.42 -5.88 13.01
N THR A 141 1.88 -4.68 12.83
CA THR A 141 0.61 -4.25 13.44
C THR A 141 -0.63 -4.91 12.82
N PHE A 142 -0.48 -5.66 11.73
CA PHE A 142 -1.57 -6.40 11.08
C PHE A 142 -1.60 -7.88 11.46
N GLN A 143 -0.68 -8.32 12.33
CA GLN A 143 -0.64 -9.70 12.80
C GLN A 143 -1.80 -10.01 13.75
N ASP A 144 -2.35 -11.22 13.65
CA ASP A 144 -3.53 -11.66 14.42
C ASP A 144 -3.37 -11.52 15.93
N LYS A 145 -2.13 -11.64 16.45
CA LYS A 145 -1.80 -11.47 17.86
C LYS A 145 -2.16 -10.08 18.41
N CYS A 146 -2.35 -9.10 17.53
CA CYS A 146 -2.65 -7.72 17.89
C CYS A 146 -4.14 -7.44 18.08
N PHE A 147 -5.04 -8.41 17.81
CA PHE A 147 -6.50 -8.22 17.85
C PHE A 147 -7.20 -9.22 18.77
N ASP A 148 -8.14 -8.72 19.57
CA ASP A 148 -8.91 -9.55 20.49
C ASP A 148 -9.90 -10.41 19.70
N LYS A 149 -9.95 -11.72 20.00
CA LYS A 149 -10.80 -12.69 19.30
C LYS A 149 -12.24 -12.77 19.82
N ASN A 150 -12.72 -11.72 20.48
CA ASN A 150 -13.96 -11.73 21.26
C ASN A 150 -15.15 -11.08 20.51
N MET A 151 -15.30 -11.40 19.23
CA MET A 151 -16.33 -10.80 18.38
C MET A 151 -17.74 -11.34 18.63
N PRO A 152 -18.78 -10.53 18.31
CA PRO A 152 -20.16 -11.00 18.21
C PRO A 152 -20.31 -12.25 17.32
N PRO A 153 -21.22 -13.17 17.68
CA PRO A 153 -21.49 -14.36 16.90
C PRO A 153 -21.90 -14.06 15.44
N GLY A 154 -21.33 -14.78 14.46
CA GLY A 154 -21.62 -14.65 13.02
C GLY A 154 -20.66 -13.76 12.22
N GLU A 155 -19.71 -13.09 12.88
CA GLU A 155 -18.69 -12.24 12.26
C GLU A 155 -17.27 -12.61 12.68
N GLU A 156 -17.10 -13.76 13.34
CA GLU A 156 -15.88 -14.11 14.05
C GLU A 156 -14.68 -14.17 13.12
N GLU A 157 -14.83 -14.70 11.91
CA GLU A 157 -13.66 -14.94 11.05
C GLU A 157 -13.01 -13.65 10.52
N ALA A 158 -13.78 -12.75 9.90
CA ALA A 158 -13.20 -11.52 9.33
C ALA A 158 -12.57 -10.62 10.39
N TRP A 159 -13.06 -10.71 11.62
CA TRP A 159 -12.63 -9.86 12.71
C TRP A 159 -11.60 -10.50 13.63
N ASN A 160 -11.53 -11.83 13.69
CA ASN A 160 -10.41 -12.55 14.31
C ASN A 160 -9.14 -12.48 13.45
N TYR A 161 -9.30 -12.20 12.15
CA TYR A 161 -8.20 -12.06 11.19
C TYR A 161 -8.33 -10.74 10.40
N PRO A 162 -8.29 -9.57 11.06
CA PRO A 162 -8.59 -8.29 10.43
C PRO A 162 -7.44 -7.74 9.57
N GLY A 163 -6.25 -8.33 9.67
CA GLY A 163 -5.02 -7.87 8.99
C GLY A 163 -5.22 -7.56 7.50
N PRO A 164 -5.76 -8.49 6.69
CA PRO A 164 -6.01 -8.23 5.26
C PRO A 164 -6.94 -7.05 5.01
N ALA A 165 -7.99 -6.88 5.82
CA ALA A 165 -8.91 -5.76 5.69
C ALA A 165 -8.24 -4.43 6.04
N LEU A 166 -7.46 -4.40 7.13
CA LEU A 166 -6.68 -3.22 7.54
C LEU A 166 -5.63 -2.83 6.50
N PHE A 167 -4.99 -3.81 5.87
CA PHE A 167 -4.05 -3.58 4.77
C PHE A 167 -4.76 -2.95 3.55
N VAL A 168 -5.90 -3.49 3.13
CA VAL A 168 -6.67 -2.92 2.02
C VAL A 168 -7.12 -1.49 2.36
N GLN A 169 -7.62 -1.24 3.57
CA GLN A 169 -8.01 0.10 4.00
C GLN A 169 -6.82 1.07 4.05
N MET A 170 -5.66 0.63 4.55
CA MET A 170 -4.41 1.39 4.52
C MET A 170 -4.07 1.81 3.09
N MET A 171 -4.14 0.88 2.14
CA MET A 171 -3.86 1.17 0.73
C MET A 171 -4.86 2.20 0.15
N HIS A 172 -6.15 2.16 0.53
CA HIS A 172 -7.13 3.19 0.12
C HIS A 172 -6.85 4.54 0.73
N ALA A 173 -6.48 4.59 2.01
CA ALA A 173 -6.09 5.82 2.66
C ALA A 173 -4.83 6.41 2.02
N LEU A 174 -3.83 5.59 1.78
CA LEU A 174 -2.53 5.98 1.21
C LEU A 174 -2.68 6.52 -0.21
N GLN A 175 -3.35 5.78 -1.10
CA GLN A 175 -3.61 6.24 -2.47
C GLN A 175 -4.33 7.59 -2.47
N ARG A 176 -5.38 7.75 -1.67
CA ARG A 176 -6.13 9.02 -1.59
C ARG A 176 -5.27 10.16 -1.08
N LYS A 177 -4.42 9.91 -0.08
CA LYS A 177 -3.51 10.94 0.45
C LYS A 177 -2.46 11.34 -0.58
N LEU A 178 -1.79 10.39 -1.23
CA LEU A 178 -0.78 10.67 -2.25
C LEU A 178 -1.36 11.39 -3.47
N MET A 179 -2.57 11.01 -3.93
CA MET A 179 -3.26 11.73 -5.01
C MET A 179 -3.55 13.20 -4.70
N ARG A 180 -3.71 13.59 -3.42
CA ARG A 180 -3.94 15.00 -3.05
C ARG A 180 -2.69 15.86 -3.16
N TYR A 181 -1.51 15.26 -3.00
CA TYR A 181 -0.24 15.97 -3.17
C TYR A 181 0.10 16.20 -4.64
N ASP A 182 -0.41 15.33 -5.53
CA ASP A 182 -0.12 15.35 -6.95
C ASP A 182 -1.29 15.88 -7.78
N LEU A 183 -1.46 17.20 -7.81
CA LEU A 183 -2.44 17.84 -8.70
C LEU A 183 -2.16 17.47 -10.17
N PRO A 184 -3.18 17.03 -10.93
CA PRO A 184 -3.02 16.72 -12.36
C PRO A 184 -2.63 18.00 -13.11
N GLY A 185 -1.35 18.10 -13.52
CA GLY A 185 -0.88 19.17 -14.40
C GLY A 185 0.56 19.64 -14.18
N LEU A 186 1.13 19.52 -12.98
CA LEU A 186 2.44 20.14 -12.68
C LEU A 186 3.64 19.31 -13.17
N ASP A 187 3.63 17.99 -12.96
CA ASP A 187 4.81 17.16 -13.29
C ASP A 187 4.75 16.51 -14.68
N ALA A 188 3.55 16.31 -15.24
CA ALA A 188 3.38 15.78 -16.59
C ALA A 188 3.78 16.80 -17.67
N ALA A 189 3.68 18.10 -17.37
CA ALA A 189 4.06 19.18 -18.28
C ALA A 189 5.60 19.35 -18.39
N SER A 190 6.38 18.93 -17.38
CA SER A 190 7.85 19.00 -17.44
C SER A 190 8.48 18.02 -18.44
N THR A 191 7.71 17.10 -19.01
CA THR A 191 8.16 16.22 -20.11
C THR A 191 7.81 16.72 -21.51
N ASN A 192 7.19 17.90 -21.65
CA ASN A 192 7.01 18.56 -22.94
C ASN A 192 8.31 19.26 -23.37
N GLN A 193 9.36 18.48 -23.60
CA GLN A 193 10.41 18.90 -24.53
C GLN A 193 9.84 18.79 -25.95
N PRO A 194 9.95 19.84 -26.79
CA PRO A 194 9.35 19.83 -28.11
C PRO A 194 9.94 18.68 -28.94
N HIS A 195 9.04 17.89 -29.52
CA HIS A 195 9.35 16.82 -30.48
C HIS A 195 10.29 17.35 -31.57
N ARG A 196 11.59 17.04 -31.47
CA ARG A 196 12.41 16.82 -32.66
C ARG A 196 12.10 15.43 -33.15
N THR A 197 11.36 15.38 -34.24
CA THR A 197 11.16 14.23 -35.11
C THR A 197 12.45 13.45 -35.31
N SER A 198 12.58 12.31 -34.64
CA SER A 198 13.43 11.22 -35.08
C SER A 198 12.58 9.97 -35.17
N GLN A 199 12.39 9.60 -36.42
CA GLN A 199 11.71 8.42 -36.94
C GLN A 199 12.37 7.13 -36.43
N TYR A 200 11.56 6.09 -36.22
CA TYR A 200 11.91 4.68 -36.02
C TYR A 200 12.65 4.28 -34.73
N SER A 201 11.87 3.90 -33.73
CA SER A 201 12.15 2.78 -32.82
C SER A 201 10.85 2.44 -32.11
N LEU A 202 10.46 1.16 -32.03
CA LEU A 202 9.45 0.68 -31.08
C LEU A 202 10.02 0.86 -29.66
N GLY A 203 10.09 2.11 -29.20
CA GLY A 203 10.55 2.50 -27.89
C GLY A 203 9.34 2.59 -26.98
N TYR A 204 9.24 1.68 -26.01
CA TYR A 204 8.35 1.83 -24.88
C TYR A 204 8.65 3.17 -24.21
N VAL A 205 7.73 4.14 -24.33
CA VAL A 205 7.82 5.39 -23.59
C VAL A 205 7.66 5.02 -22.11
N LEU A 206 8.76 5.04 -21.36
CA LEU A 206 8.75 4.79 -19.91
C LEU A 206 7.72 5.71 -19.26
N GLN A 207 6.72 5.12 -18.61
CA GLN A 207 5.70 5.89 -17.91
C GLN A 207 6.36 6.69 -16.77
N PRO A 208 5.89 7.91 -16.48
CA PRO A 208 6.31 8.63 -15.30
C PRO A 208 6.09 7.77 -14.05
N GLN A 209 7.12 7.69 -13.21
CA GLN A 209 7.14 6.92 -11.96
C GLN A 209 7.66 7.81 -10.83
N LYS A 210 7.06 7.70 -9.64
CA LYS A 210 7.46 8.35 -8.38
C LYS A 210 7.67 7.31 -7.29
N TRP A 211 8.48 7.64 -6.30
CA TRP A 211 8.69 6.82 -5.10
C TRP A 211 8.51 7.67 -3.86
N TYR A 212 7.99 7.07 -2.81
CA TYR A 212 7.88 7.66 -1.48
C TYR A 212 8.42 6.66 -0.46
N TYR A 213 9.23 7.13 0.47
CA TYR A 213 9.67 6.36 1.62
C TYR A 213 8.96 6.88 2.86
N LEU A 214 8.16 6.04 3.51
CA LEU A 214 7.20 6.46 4.52
C LEU A 214 7.48 5.79 5.86
N HIS A 215 7.67 6.63 6.87
CA HIS A 215 7.66 6.24 8.27
C HIS A 215 6.28 6.45 8.86
N PHE A 216 5.87 5.64 9.83
CA PHE A 216 4.52 5.68 10.42
C PHE A 216 4.57 5.91 11.92
N TYR A 217 3.66 6.73 12.42
CA TYR A 217 3.33 6.79 13.84
C TYR A 217 2.35 5.66 14.14
N GLY A 218 2.87 4.66 14.82
CA GLY A 218 2.15 3.44 15.14
C GLY A 218 1.72 2.62 13.94
N SER A 219 0.44 2.21 13.88
CA SER A 219 -0.02 1.31 12.81
C SER A 219 -0.31 2.04 11.49
N PRO A 220 0.13 1.50 10.34
CA PRO A 220 -0.06 2.15 9.04
C PRO A 220 -1.52 2.38 8.63
N HIS A 221 -2.48 1.57 9.11
CA HIS A 221 -3.91 1.74 8.78
C HIS A 221 -4.50 3.06 9.29
N LEU A 222 -3.91 3.67 10.33
CA LEU A 222 -4.31 4.98 10.85
C LEU A 222 -3.93 6.12 9.88
N GLY A 223 -2.99 5.84 8.97
CA GLY A 223 -2.55 6.77 7.95
C GLY A 223 -1.71 7.94 8.46
N ASN A 224 -1.23 7.91 9.71
CA ASN A 224 -0.32 8.92 10.24
C ASN A 224 1.12 8.59 9.83
N PHE A 225 1.59 9.20 8.74
CA PHE A 225 2.91 8.96 8.19
C PHE A 225 3.69 10.25 7.96
N VAL A 226 5.01 10.11 7.91
CA VAL A 226 5.99 11.14 7.56
C VAL A 226 6.85 10.60 6.41
N GLU A 227 7.06 11.42 5.40
CA GLU A 227 7.92 11.06 4.27
C GLU A 227 9.40 11.31 4.61
N ASP A 228 10.26 10.34 4.31
CA ASP A 228 11.71 10.52 4.28
C ASP A 228 12.13 11.23 2.98
N SER A 229 12.13 12.56 3.05
CA SER A 229 12.46 13.40 1.90
C SER A 229 13.89 13.18 1.36
N THR A 230 14.82 12.66 2.16
CA THR A 230 16.20 12.41 1.71
C THR A 230 16.24 11.18 0.82
N MET A 231 15.61 10.10 1.27
CA MET A 231 15.50 8.87 0.50
C MET A 231 14.69 9.09 -0.79
N THR A 232 13.55 9.78 -0.70
CA THR A 232 12.73 10.10 -1.88
C THR A 232 13.54 10.86 -2.93
N LYS A 233 14.24 11.93 -2.55
CA LYS A 233 15.09 12.70 -3.48
C LYS A 233 16.22 11.88 -4.08
N ASN A 234 16.77 10.93 -3.32
CA ASN A 234 17.82 10.04 -3.81
C ASN A 234 17.27 9.06 -4.86
N ALA A 235 16.09 8.46 -4.63
CA ALA A 235 15.43 7.60 -5.61
C ALA A 235 15.07 8.37 -6.90
N GLU A 236 14.55 9.60 -6.78
CA GLU A 236 14.30 10.45 -7.95
C GLU A 236 15.57 10.75 -8.76
N LYS A 237 16.70 11.03 -8.09
CA LYS A 237 17.99 11.25 -8.75
C LYS A 237 18.47 9.97 -9.45
N GLN A 238 18.33 8.82 -8.81
CA GLN A 238 18.69 7.53 -9.40
C GLN A 238 17.84 7.24 -10.65
N GLN A 239 16.53 7.49 -10.62
CA GLN A 239 15.67 7.34 -11.79
C GLN A 239 16.07 8.29 -12.93
N LYS A 240 16.37 9.56 -12.62
CA LYS A 240 16.87 10.52 -13.63
C LYS A 240 18.17 10.03 -14.26
N HIS A 241 19.02 9.35 -13.49
CA HIS A 241 20.24 8.74 -14.02
C HIS A 241 19.95 7.52 -14.90
N ILE A 242 19.05 6.62 -14.47
CA ILE A 242 18.64 5.44 -15.24
C ILE A 242 18.03 5.85 -16.58
N LYS A 243 17.17 6.88 -16.60
CA LYS A 243 16.59 7.42 -17.84
C LYS A 243 17.62 7.94 -18.84
N LYS A 244 18.85 8.24 -18.40
CA LYS A 244 19.98 8.65 -19.25
C LYS A 244 20.85 7.49 -19.74
N LEU A 245 20.70 6.30 -19.16
CA LEU A 245 21.41 5.10 -19.61
C LEU A 245 20.86 4.64 -20.96
N SER A 246 21.72 4.01 -21.78
CA SER A 246 21.29 3.39 -23.03
C SER A 246 20.26 2.27 -22.75
N PHE A 247 19.40 1.97 -23.72
CA PHE A 247 18.41 0.88 -23.61
C PHE A 247 19.04 -0.45 -23.15
N PHE A 248 20.23 -0.78 -23.67
CA PHE A 248 20.98 -1.97 -23.26
C PHE A 248 21.45 -1.89 -21.81
N ALA A 249 21.97 -0.74 -21.38
CA ALA A 249 22.39 -0.54 -19.98
C ALA A 249 21.21 -0.53 -18.99
N GLN A 250 20.04 -0.07 -19.41
CA GLN A 250 18.80 -0.15 -18.60
C GLN A 250 18.34 -1.60 -18.44
N ARG A 251 18.35 -2.38 -19.52
CA ARG A 251 17.91 -3.78 -19.53
C ARG A 251 18.86 -4.69 -18.74
N GLU A 252 20.15 -4.43 -18.82
CA GLU A 252 21.16 -5.17 -18.05
C GLU A 252 21.03 -4.89 -16.56
N ARG A 253 20.68 -3.65 -16.18
CA ARG A 253 20.41 -3.27 -14.79
C ARG A 253 19.13 -3.92 -14.25
N GLN A 254 18.03 -3.89 -15.01
CA GLN A 254 16.80 -4.60 -14.62
C GLN A 254 17.03 -6.11 -14.46
N ARG A 255 17.88 -6.71 -15.30
CA ARG A 255 18.28 -8.12 -15.16
C ARG A 255 19.16 -8.37 -13.95
N THR A 256 20.09 -7.49 -13.61
CA THR A 256 20.94 -7.65 -12.43
C THR A 256 20.19 -7.39 -11.13
N ASP A 257 19.25 -6.43 -11.15
CA ASP A 257 18.28 -6.28 -10.09
C ASP A 257 17.52 -7.60 -9.97
N HIS A 258 16.80 -8.09 -11.02
CA HIS A 258 16.11 -9.41 -11.05
C HIS A 258 16.97 -10.62 -10.64
N ALA A 259 18.24 -10.68 -11.01
CA ALA A 259 19.14 -11.77 -10.64
C ALA A 259 19.50 -11.74 -9.13
N LYS A 260 19.65 -10.54 -8.55
CA LYS A 260 19.77 -10.39 -7.10
C LYS A 260 18.51 -10.84 -6.34
N TRP A 261 17.33 -10.79 -6.96
CA TRP A 261 16.10 -11.34 -6.37
C TRP A 261 16.12 -12.87 -6.33
N ILE A 262 16.73 -13.55 -7.31
CA ILE A 262 16.75 -15.01 -7.39
C ILE A 262 17.84 -15.61 -6.49
N GLU A 263 19.00 -14.97 -6.36
CA GLU A 263 20.08 -15.48 -5.48
C GLU A 263 19.77 -15.40 -3.98
N HIS A 264 18.74 -14.66 -3.56
CA HIS A 264 18.33 -14.55 -2.16
C HIS A 264 17.12 -15.42 -1.77
N ASP A 265 16.48 -16.11 -2.73
CA ASP A 265 15.40 -17.08 -2.48
C ASP A 265 15.93 -18.53 -2.32
N GLU A 266 17.23 -18.78 -2.47
CA GLU A 266 17.87 -20.11 -2.35
C GLU A 266 18.77 -20.29 -1.10
N LEU A 267 18.63 -19.45 -0.07
CA LEU A 267 19.34 -19.61 1.22
C LEU A 267 18.39 -19.44 2.41
#